data_AF-A0A429ZYA7-F1
#
_entry.id   AF-A0A429ZYA7-F1
#
_cell.length_a   1.000
_cell.length_b   1.000
_cell.length_c   1.000
_cell.angle_alpha   90.00
_cell.angle_beta   90.00
_cell.angle_gamma   90.00
#
_symmetry.space_group_name_H-M   'P 1'
#
loop_
_entity.id
_entity.type
_entity.pdbx_description
1 polymer ?
#
loop_
_entity_poly.entity_id
_entity_poly.type
_entity_poly.pdbx_seq_one_letter_code
_entity_poly.pdbx_strand_id
1 'polypeptide(L)'
;MIKLRGWIIMAGLFLSLTGCAGKNESTEQSLSSSSAPIQVSSTSQSSSETTSSSMEVKADGPAWETGTLLRAVEDKDMALVEKVIQNTKNLDEVNDKQETPLMIAVHNNQIDIAKLLIDAGADINKQDSIKDTPYLYAGAEGRTEILKYMLEHAEPNNKIYNRYGGNAIIPAAEKGHLENVKLLIADGREDINHQNNFNYTALIEAVALSDGSKTQQDIVQALVDAGADTKLKDNNGQTAEDYARAKGYQNMLKIIEKK
;
A
#
# COMPACT_ATOMS: atom_id res chain seq x y z
N MET A 1 43.32 -14.17 1.95
CA MET A 1 43.35 -12.87 1.23
C MET A 1 41.91 -12.44 0.99
N ILE A 2 41.42 -11.55 1.83
CA ILE A 2 40.04 -11.07 1.86
C ILE A 2 39.92 -9.95 0.82
N LYS A 3 39.06 -10.11 -0.19
CA LYS A 3 38.65 -9.01 -1.06
C LYS A 3 37.28 -8.51 -0.60
N LEU A 4 37.28 -7.45 0.20
CA LEU A 4 36.13 -6.56 0.34
C LEU A 4 35.92 -5.91 -1.04
N ARG A 5 34.72 -6.03 -1.60
CA ARG A 5 34.26 -5.18 -2.70
C ARG A 5 33.10 -4.34 -2.17
N GLY A 6 33.38 -3.05 -2.02
CA GLY A 6 32.48 -2.05 -1.50
C GLY A 6 31.24 -1.87 -2.35
N TRP A 7 30.12 -1.64 -1.66
CA TRP A 7 28.89 -1.15 -2.25
C TRP A 7 29.05 0.34 -2.50
N ILE A 8 28.94 0.75 -3.77
CA ILE A 8 28.79 2.14 -4.16
C ILE A 8 27.30 2.46 -4.01
N ILE A 9 26.99 3.22 -2.96
CA ILE A 9 25.69 3.87 -2.77
C ILE A 9 25.64 5.00 -3.82
N MET A 10 24.83 4.83 -4.85
CA MET A 10 24.47 5.93 -5.75
C MET A 10 23.48 6.85 -5.02
N ALA A 11 24.02 7.85 -4.33
CA ALA A 11 23.24 8.98 -3.82
C ALA A 11 22.78 9.84 -5.00
N GLY A 12 21.46 10.02 -5.10
CA GLY A 12 20.81 10.86 -6.09
C GLY A 12 21.29 12.30 -6.03
N LEU A 13 21.81 12.78 -7.15
CA LEU A 13 22.25 14.14 -7.36
C LEU A 13 21.02 15.05 -7.47
N PHE A 14 20.73 15.79 -6.40
CA PHE A 14 19.82 16.92 -6.39
C PHE A 14 20.35 18.03 -7.31
N LEU A 15 19.63 18.33 -8.39
CA LEU A 15 19.78 19.55 -9.16
C LEU A 15 18.47 20.33 -9.07
N SER A 16 18.45 21.28 -8.14
CA SER A 16 17.48 22.37 -8.08
C SER A 16 17.74 23.35 -9.23
N LEU A 17 16.75 23.55 -10.10
CA LEU A 17 16.68 24.73 -10.96
C LEU A 17 15.49 25.59 -10.55
N THR A 18 15.86 26.73 -9.96
CA THR A 18 15.04 27.92 -9.72
C THR A 18 14.71 28.59 -11.06
N GLY A 19 13.48 29.09 -11.26
CA GLY A 19 13.15 29.85 -12.47
C GLY A 19 11.71 30.36 -12.59
N CYS A 20 11.45 31.50 -11.93
CA CYS A 20 10.47 32.58 -12.12
C CYS A 20 9.35 32.55 -13.21
N ALA A 21 8.12 32.79 -12.73
CA ALA A 21 7.18 33.89 -13.02
C ALA A 21 6.63 34.21 -14.44
N GLY A 22 5.29 34.32 -14.50
CA GLY A 22 4.49 35.10 -15.46
C GLY A 22 3.00 34.73 -15.29
N LYS A 23 2.20 35.43 -14.47
CA LYS A 23 1.37 36.63 -14.72
C LYS A 23 0.34 36.55 -15.86
N ASN A 24 -0.86 37.02 -15.50
CA ASN A 24 -2.06 37.37 -16.29
C ASN A 24 -2.99 36.18 -16.61
N GLU A 25 -4.32 36.29 -16.54
CA GLU A 25 -5.20 37.46 -16.53
C GLU A 25 -6.56 37.07 -15.96
N SER A 26 -7.13 37.99 -15.20
CA SER A 26 -8.51 38.02 -14.71
C SER A 26 -9.48 38.33 -15.84
N THR A 27 -10.59 37.59 -15.91
CA THR A 27 -11.82 38.10 -16.54
C THR A 27 -12.99 37.82 -15.61
N GLU A 28 -13.37 38.85 -14.86
CA GLU A 28 -14.68 38.98 -14.25
C GLU A 28 -15.74 39.07 -15.36
N GLN A 29 -16.86 38.37 -15.20
CA GLN A 29 -18.12 38.81 -15.77
C GLN A 29 -19.18 38.80 -14.67
N SER A 30 -19.61 40.03 -14.37
CA SER A 30 -20.71 40.41 -13.51
C SER A 30 -22.04 40.43 -14.30
N LEU A 31 -23.15 40.39 -13.55
CA LEU A 31 -24.47 41.04 -13.74
C LEU A 31 -25.58 40.08 -13.26
N SER A 32 -26.15 40.33 -12.08
CA SER A 32 -27.37 41.14 -11.83
C SER A 32 -28.58 40.22 -11.61
N SER A 33 -28.99 39.95 -10.37
CA SER A 33 -30.03 40.66 -9.61
C SER A 33 -31.43 40.61 -10.23
N SER A 34 -32.36 39.91 -9.57
CA SER A 34 -33.77 40.30 -9.51
C SER A 34 -34.44 39.64 -8.30
N SER A 35 -35.43 40.34 -7.75
CA SER A 35 -35.84 40.33 -6.35
C SER A 35 -37.33 40.00 -6.21
N ALA A 36 -37.66 39.14 -5.22
CA ALA A 36 -38.86 39.15 -4.34
C ALA A 36 -40.28 38.95 -4.95
N PRO A 37 -41.38 38.80 -4.17
CA PRO A 37 -41.52 38.54 -2.71
C PRO A 37 -42.53 37.42 -2.31
N ILE A 38 -42.41 36.97 -1.04
CA ILE A 38 -43.42 36.73 0.02
C ILE A 38 -44.81 36.16 -0.36
N GLN A 39 -45.19 35.04 0.28
CA GLN A 39 -46.53 34.87 0.87
C GLN A 39 -46.43 34.08 2.19
N VAL A 40 -47.00 34.68 3.23
CA VAL A 40 -47.20 34.18 4.60
C VAL A 40 -48.66 33.72 4.72
N SER A 41 -48.91 32.61 5.42
CA SER A 41 -50.17 32.27 6.10
C SER A 41 -49.86 31.14 7.09
N SER A 42 -49.68 31.37 8.40
CA SER A 42 -50.69 31.22 9.49
C SER A 42 -51.63 30.01 9.28
N THR A 43 -51.77 29.04 10.19
CA THR A 43 -52.38 29.20 11.53
C THR A 43 -52.28 27.89 12.35
N SER A 44 -51.81 28.02 13.60
CA SER A 44 -52.20 27.38 14.89
C SER A 44 -52.43 25.87 15.12
N GLN A 45 -51.74 25.42 16.18
CA GLN A 45 -52.19 24.61 17.34
C GLN A 45 -52.57 23.13 17.14
N SER A 46 -51.87 22.22 17.82
CA SER A 46 -52.21 21.78 19.18
C SER A 46 -51.39 20.55 19.59
N SER A 47 -51.03 20.54 20.87
CA SER A 47 -50.27 19.56 21.64
C SER A 47 -50.88 18.16 21.74
N SER A 48 -50.01 17.14 21.81
CA SER A 48 -50.08 16.12 22.86
C SER A 48 -48.79 15.29 22.91
N GLU A 49 -48.13 15.36 24.06
CA GLU A 49 -47.06 14.48 24.48
C GLU A 49 -47.56 13.04 24.58
N THR A 50 -46.77 12.09 24.11
CA THR A 50 -46.80 10.71 24.63
C THR A 50 -45.36 10.27 24.76
N THR A 51 -44.91 10.25 26.00
CA THR A 51 -43.60 9.80 26.44
C THR A 51 -43.49 8.28 26.24
N SER A 52 -42.93 7.87 25.10
CA SER A 52 -42.36 6.54 24.96
C SER A 52 -40.89 6.64 25.36
N SER A 53 -40.57 6.11 26.53
CA SER A 53 -39.21 5.97 27.06
C SER A 53 -38.42 5.02 26.17
N SER A 54 -37.82 5.56 25.12
CA SER A 54 -36.69 4.96 24.42
C SER A 54 -35.43 5.33 25.19
N MET A 55 -34.83 4.35 25.85
CA MET A 55 -33.46 4.45 26.34
C MET A 55 -32.54 4.60 25.12
N GLU A 56 -32.29 5.84 24.71
CA GLU A 56 -31.15 6.18 23.88
C GLU A 56 -29.90 5.92 24.71
N VAL A 57 -29.19 4.84 24.40
CA VAL A 57 -27.81 4.66 24.84
C VAL A 57 -27.01 5.74 24.11
N LYS A 58 -26.73 6.86 24.80
CA LYS A 58 -25.83 7.90 24.29
C LYS A 58 -24.45 7.29 24.10
N ALA A 59 -24.10 6.98 22.85
CA ALA A 59 -22.75 6.64 22.42
C ALA A 59 -21.87 7.89 22.31
N ASP A 60 -21.94 8.79 23.29
CA ASP A 60 -21.10 9.98 23.33
C ASP A 60 -19.82 9.61 24.10
N GLY A 61 -19.01 8.72 23.51
CA GLY A 61 -17.64 8.47 23.96
C GLY A 61 -16.80 9.76 23.87
N PRO A 62 -15.63 9.82 24.53
CA PRO A 62 -14.79 11.01 24.45
C PRO A 62 -14.43 11.28 22.99
N ALA A 63 -14.64 12.52 22.54
CA ALA A 63 -14.15 12.96 21.25
C ALA A 63 -12.62 12.95 21.30
N TRP A 64 -12.00 11.94 20.68
CA TRP A 64 -10.54 11.86 20.57
C TRP A 64 -10.02 12.99 19.70
N GLU A 65 -8.88 13.58 20.11
CA GLU A 65 -8.18 14.57 19.30
C GLU A 65 -7.64 13.92 18.02
N THR A 66 -7.64 14.64 16.90
CA THR A 66 -6.95 14.19 15.68
C THR A 66 -5.49 13.87 15.98
N GLY A 67 -5.01 12.74 15.47
CA GLY A 67 -3.67 12.21 15.70
C GLY A 67 -3.54 11.38 16.97
N THR A 68 -4.62 11.14 17.71
CA THR A 68 -4.57 10.24 18.89
C THR A 68 -4.31 8.80 18.46
N LEU A 69 -4.95 8.31 17.39
CA LEU A 69 -4.75 6.92 16.94
C LEU A 69 -3.34 6.76 16.35
N LEU A 70 -2.86 7.74 15.58
CA LEU A 70 -1.48 7.77 15.08
C LEU A 70 -0.46 7.63 16.23
N ARG A 71 -0.54 8.49 17.25
CA ARG A 71 0.36 8.44 18.41
C ARG A 71 0.27 7.12 19.17
N ALA A 72 -0.94 6.61 19.39
CA ALA A 72 -1.14 5.34 20.09
C ALA A 72 -0.43 4.17 19.38
N VAL A 73 -0.49 4.13 18.04
CA VAL A 73 0.22 3.11 17.24
C VAL A 73 1.74 3.35 17.21
N GLU A 74 2.19 4.60 17.11
CA GLU A 74 3.62 4.96 17.18
C GLU A 74 4.24 4.52 18.51
N ASP A 75 3.51 4.74 19.61
CA ASP A 75 3.91 4.39 20.98
C ASP A 75 3.69 2.91 21.32
N LYS A 76 3.06 2.13 20.42
CA LYS A 76 2.66 0.72 20.63
C LYS A 76 1.72 0.53 21.82
N ASP A 77 0.93 1.54 22.14
CA ASP A 77 -0.06 1.49 23.23
C ASP A 77 -1.33 0.78 22.76
N MET A 78 -1.30 -0.56 22.80
CA MET A 78 -2.43 -1.42 22.42
C MET A 78 -3.72 -1.06 23.19
N ALA A 79 -3.61 -0.74 24.48
CA ALA A 79 -4.78 -0.42 25.29
C ALA A 79 -5.41 0.92 24.88
N LEU A 80 -4.61 1.89 24.45
CA LEU A 80 -5.12 3.12 23.88
C LEU A 80 -5.70 2.89 22.48
N VAL A 81 -5.03 2.10 21.63
CA VAL A 81 -5.56 1.72 20.31
C VAL A 81 -6.95 1.11 20.46
N GLU A 82 -7.13 0.08 21.29
CA GLU A 82 -8.42 -0.58 21.55
C GLU A 82 -9.53 0.40 21.97
N LYS A 83 -9.20 1.38 22.82
CA LYS A 83 -10.17 2.39 23.27
C LYS A 83 -10.51 3.40 22.18
N VAL A 84 -9.53 3.81 21.39
CA VAL A 84 -9.70 4.83 20.34
C VAL A 84 -10.51 4.26 19.17
N ILE A 85 -10.24 3.03 18.73
CA ILE A 85 -10.93 2.43 17.58
C ILE A 85 -12.43 2.23 17.81
N GLN A 86 -12.87 2.05 19.07
CA GLN A 86 -14.29 1.84 19.39
C GLN A 86 -15.17 3.05 19.08
N ASN A 87 -14.61 4.26 19.11
CA ASN A 87 -15.38 5.50 19.03
C ASN A 87 -14.77 6.53 18.07
N THR A 88 -13.70 6.19 17.35
CA THR A 88 -13.11 7.11 16.36
C THR A 88 -14.02 7.25 15.15
N LYS A 89 -14.06 8.46 14.59
CA LYS A 89 -14.77 8.76 13.33
C LYS A 89 -13.89 8.57 12.09
N ASN A 90 -12.58 8.39 12.29
CA ASN A 90 -11.61 8.26 11.19
C ASN A 90 -10.48 7.31 11.61
N LEU A 91 -10.50 6.09 11.06
CA LEU A 91 -9.42 5.11 11.23
C LEU A 91 -8.20 5.41 10.35
N ASP A 92 -8.43 6.15 9.26
CA ASP A 92 -7.43 6.44 8.22
C ASP A 92 -6.99 7.92 8.26
N GLU A 93 -6.90 8.48 9.47
CA GLU A 93 -6.16 9.72 9.67
C GLU A 93 -4.70 9.55 9.25
N VAL A 94 -4.01 10.66 8.96
CA VAL A 94 -2.66 10.59 8.39
C VAL A 94 -1.72 11.56 9.09
N ASN A 95 -0.45 11.15 9.23
CA ASN A 95 0.63 12.02 9.68
C ASN A 95 1.22 12.84 8.51
N ASP A 96 2.28 13.62 8.76
CA ASP A 96 2.93 14.47 7.74
C ASP A 96 3.53 13.69 6.56
N LYS A 97 3.75 12.38 6.70
CA LYS A 97 4.21 11.48 5.62
C LYS A 97 3.06 10.80 4.89
N GLN A 98 1.82 11.19 5.19
CA GLN A 98 0.59 10.55 4.71
C GLN A 98 0.43 9.10 5.18
N GLU A 99 1.13 8.69 6.25
CA GLU A 99 0.99 7.33 6.80
C GLU A 99 -0.28 7.25 7.65
N THR A 100 -1.10 6.23 7.40
CA THR A 100 -2.22 5.87 8.28
C THR A 100 -1.73 5.12 9.52
N PRO A 101 -2.54 5.02 10.60
CA PRO A 101 -2.22 4.14 11.72
C PRO A 101 -1.90 2.71 11.27
N LEU A 102 -2.66 2.18 10.30
CA LEU A 102 -2.38 0.86 9.74
C LEU A 102 -1.01 0.81 9.04
N MET A 103 -0.67 1.81 8.21
CA MET A 103 0.63 1.86 7.56
C MET A 103 1.79 1.90 8.57
N ILE A 104 1.65 2.67 9.66
CA ILE A 104 2.64 2.72 10.75
C ILE A 104 2.78 1.34 11.43
N ALA A 105 1.66 0.67 11.69
CA ALA A 105 1.67 -0.68 12.28
C ALA A 105 2.39 -1.68 11.34
N VAL A 106 2.14 -1.62 10.03
CA VAL A 106 2.80 -2.48 9.04
C VAL A 106 4.30 -2.17 8.91
N HIS A 107 4.69 -0.90 8.84
CA HIS A 107 6.10 -0.46 8.83
C HIS A 107 6.87 -1.05 10.02
N ASN A 108 6.25 -1.00 11.20
CA ASN A 108 6.85 -1.47 12.45
C ASN A 108 6.61 -2.96 12.74
N ASN A 109 5.94 -3.70 11.84
CA ASN A 109 5.54 -5.10 12.01
C ASN A 109 4.78 -5.37 13.33
N GLN A 110 3.90 -4.46 13.72
CA GLN A 110 3.05 -4.56 14.91
C GLN A 110 1.82 -5.42 14.58
N ILE A 111 2.00 -6.74 14.56
CA ILE A 111 1.02 -7.71 14.07
C ILE A 111 -0.36 -7.54 14.73
N ASP A 112 -0.42 -7.50 16.07
CA ASP A 112 -1.71 -7.46 16.78
C ASP A 112 -2.46 -6.15 16.56
N ILE A 113 -1.74 -5.02 16.53
CA ILE A 113 -2.32 -3.71 16.22
C ILE A 113 -2.80 -3.66 14.77
N ALA A 114 -2.01 -4.20 13.83
CA ALA A 114 -2.41 -4.25 12.42
C ALA A 114 -3.69 -5.09 12.22
N LYS A 115 -3.77 -6.28 12.84
CA LYS A 115 -4.98 -7.12 12.81
C LYS A 115 -6.19 -6.38 13.38
N LEU A 116 -6.02 -5.75 14.54
CA LEU A 116 -7.09 -4.99 15.19
C LEU A 116 -7.59 -3.83 14.32
N LEU A 117 -6.69 -3.11 13.65
CA LEU A 117 -7.04 -2.04 12.73
C LEU A 117 -7.76 -2.55 11.47
N ILE A 118 -7.32 -3.70 10.93
CA ILE A 118 -7.97 -4.37 9.78
C ILE A 118 -9.39 -4.81 10.16
N ASP A 119 -9.57 -5.43 11.33
CA ASP A 119 -10.88 -5.84 11.85
C ASP A 119 -11.82 -4.65 12.07
N ALA A 120 -11.27 -3.49 12.45
CA ALA A 120 -12.00 -2.24 12.57
C ALA A 120 -12.36 -1.60 11.21
N GLY A 121 -11.79 -2.08 10.11
CA GLY A 121 -12.07 -1.59 8.75
C GLY A 121 -11.10 -0.51 8.24
N ALA A 122 -9.87 -0.42 8.77
CA ALA A 122 -8.85 0.46 8.23
C ALA A 122 -8.50 0.11 6.77
N ASP A 123 -8.25 1.12 5.94
CA ASP A 123 -8.01 0.94 4.50
C ASP A 123 -6.61 0.40 4.21
N ILE A 124 -6.52 -0.86 3.76
CA ILE A 124 -5.26 -1.50 3.36
C ILE A 124 -4.67 -0.96 2.05
N ASN A 125 -5.42 -0.12 1.32
CA ASN A 125 -5.13 0.39 -0.02
C ASN A 125 -4.79 1.89 -0.06
N LYS A 126 -4.80 2.58 1.08
CA LYS A 126 -4.48 3.99 1.15
C LYS A 126 -2.98 4.22 0.98
N GLN A 127 -2.60 5.04 0.00
CA GLN A 127 -1.20 5.33 -0.30
C GLN A 127 -0.63 6.41 0.62
N ASP A 128 0.59 6.19 1.08
CA ASP A 128 1.42 7.20 1.73
C ASP A 128 2.07 8.17 0.71
N SER A 129 2.93 9.07 1.20
CA SER A 129 3.60 10.07 0.37
C SER A 129 4.57 9.49 -0.67
N ILE A 130 4.99 8.24 -0.52
CA ILE A 130 5.88 7.52 -1.44
C ILE A 130 5.16 6.40 -2.19
N LYS A 131 3.83 6.48 -2.27
CA LYS A 131 2.95 5.60 -3.04
C LYS A 131 2.88 4.16 -2.54
N ASP A 132 3.32 3.87 -1.32
CA ASP A 132 3.11 2.56 -0.73
C ASP A 132 1.76 2.50 -0.01
N THR A 133 1.05 1.39 -0.16
CA THR A 133 -0.11 1.06 0.68
C THR A 133 0.32 0.07 1.76
N PRO A 134 -0.45 -0.07 2.86
CA PRO A 134 -0.19 -1.14 3.83
C PRO A 134 -0.05 -2.52 3.18
N TYR A 135 -0.91 -2.86 2.21
CA TYR A 135 -0.84 -4.11 1.45
C TYR A 135 0.45 -4.25 0.62
N LEU A 136 0.77 -3.23 -0.19
CA LEU A 136 1.97 -3.25 -1.04
C LEU A 136 3.25 -3.35 -0.19
N TYR A 137 3.33 -2.61 0.91
CA TYR A 137 4.47 -2.65 1.82
C TYR A 137 4.58 -3.99 2.53
N ALA A 138 3.46 -4.55 3.01
CA ALA A 138 3.45 -5.85 3.67
C ALA A 138 3.97 -6.97 2.75
N GLY A 139 3.56 -6.93 1.48
CA GLY A 139 4.10 -7.78 0.42
C GLY A 139 5.59 -7.58 0.20
N ALA A 140 6.00 -6.32 0.00
CA ALA A 140 7.37 -5.95 -0.35
C ALA A 140 8.41 -6.19 0.75
N GLU A 141 8.06 -6.08 2.03
CA GLU A 141 9.02 -6.11 3.16
C GLU A 141 8.89 -7.37 4.03
N GLY A 142 8.24 -8.42 3.51
CA GLY A 142 8.18 -9.71 4.21
C GLY A 142 7.36 -9.66 5.50
N ARG A 143 6.34 -8.79 5.58
CA ARG A 143 5.41 -8.74 6.73
C ARG A 143 4.39 -9.88 6.62
N THR A 144 4.88 -11.12 6.58
CA THR A 144 4.14 -12.31 6.14
C THR A 144 2.85 -12.54 6.91
N GLU A 145 2.89 -12.39 8.24
CA GLU A 145 1.69 -12.62 9.06
C GLU A 145 0.61 -11.55 8.83
N ILE A 146 1.02 -10.29 8.68
CA ILE A 146 0.11 -9.18 8.36
C ILE A 146 -0.45 -9.34 6.95
N LEU A 147 0.40 -9.64 5.97
CA LEU A 147 -0.01 -9.87 4.58
C LEU A 147 -1.05 -10.99 4.51
N LYS A 148 -0.76 -12.14 5.14
CA LYS A 148 -1.70 -13.26 5.20
C LYS A 148 -3.05 -12.81 5.79
N TYR A 149 -3.03 -12.06 6.89
CA TYR A 149 -4.25 -11.58 7.51
C TYR A 149 -5.05 -10.63 6.61
N MET A 150 -4.37 -9.69 5.93
CA MET A 150 -4.99 -8.81 4.94
C MET A 150 -5.67 -9.59 3.82
N LEU A 151 -5.01 -10.61 3.28
CA LEU A 151 -5.57 -11.43 2.21
C LEU A 151 -6.83 -12.19 2.65
N GLU A 152 -6.92 -12.57 3.93
CA GLU A 152 -8.05 -13.29 4.52
C GLU A 152 -9.22 -12.39 4.96
N HIS A 153 -8.96 -11.13 5.33
CA HIS A 153 -9.95 -10.26 6.02
C HIS A 153 -10.24 -8.95 5.28
N ALA A 154 -9.53 -8.64 4.19
CA ALA A 154 -9.68 -7.42 3.44
C ALA A 154 -9.52 -7.65 1.92
N GLU A 155 -9.82 -6.61 1.14
CA GLU A 155 -9.77 -6.66 -0.33
C GLU A 155 -8.68 -5.73 -0.87
N PRO A 156 -7.54 -6.28 -1.32
CA PRO A 156 -6.52 -5.50 -2.00
C PRO A 156 -7.02 -4.95 -3.34
N ASN A 157 -6.70 -3.69 -3.62
CA ASN A 157 -6.95 -3.08 -4.92
C ASN A 157 -5.74 -3.29 -5.84
N ASN A 158 -5.81 -4.33 -6.68
CA ASN A 158 -4.77 -4.73 -7.63
C ASN A 158 -4.51 -3.74 -8.79
N LYS A 159 -5.15 -2.57 -8.78
CA LYS A 159 -4.89 -1.46 -9.72
C LYS A 159 -4.05 -0.34 -9.10
N ILE A 160 -3.67 -0.47 -7.83
CA ILE A 160 -2.76 0.45 -7.14
C ILE A 160 -1.37 -0.16 -7.13
N TYR A 161 -0.38 0.63 -7.54
CA TYR A 161 1.01 0.22 -7.65
C TYR A 161 1.92 1.12 -6.83
N ASN A 162 3.07 0.56 -6.42
CA ASN A 162 4.09 1.28 -5.66
C ASN A 162 4.77 2.38 -6.51
N ARG A 163 5.70 3.14 -5.92
CA ARG A 163 6.43 4.21 -6.64
C ARG A 163 7.19 3.78 -7.90
N TYR A 164 7.49 2.50 -8.05
CA TYR A 164 8.15 1.94 -9.23
C TYR A 164 7.15 1.36 -10.24
N GLY A 165 5.85 1.50 -10.00
CA GLY A 165 4.80 0.90 -10.82
C GLY A 165 4.66 -0.60 -10.63
N GLY A 166 5.25 -1.18 -9.58
CA GLY A 166 5.12 -2.60 -9.26
C GLY A 166 3.94 -2.91 -8.35
N ASN A 167 3.40 -4.11 -8.48
CA ASN A 167 2.49 -4.71 -7.50
C ASN A 167 3.27 -5.35 -6.33
N ALA A 168 2.60 -6.06 -5.41
CA ALA A 168 3.22 -6.60 -4.20
C ALA A 168 4.24 -7.72 -4.48
N ILE A 169 4.02 -8.54 -5.52
CA ILE A 169 4.83 -9.75 -5.78
C ILE A 169 6.21 -9.42 -6.36
N ILE A 170 6.34 -8.33 -7.13
CA ILE A 170 7.61 -7.90 -7.74
C ILE A 170 8.70 -7.65 -6.66
N PRO A 171 8.53 -6.72 -5.71
CA PRO A 171 9.54 -6.48 -4.67
C PRO A 171 9.67 -7.65 -3.69
N ALA A 172 8.61 -8.43 -3.45
CA ALA A 172 8.70 -9.64 -2.63
C ALA A 172 9.68 -10.67 -3.24
N ALA A 173 9.64 -10.82 -4.57
CA ALA A 173 10.54 -11.69 -5.32
C ALA A 173 11.98 -11.13 -5.35
N GLU A 174 12.15 -9.83 -5.62
CA GLU A 174 13.45 -9.15 -5.59
C GLU A 174 14.19 -9.37 -4.26
N LYS A 175 13.48 -9.17 -3.15
CA LYS A 175 14.06 -9.17 -1.79
C LYS A 175 14.15 -10.56 -1.15
N GLY A 176 13.72 -11.60 -1.85
CA GLY A 176 13.85 -12.97 -1.35
C GLY A 176 12.78 -13.40 -0.34
N HIS A 177 11.62 -12.72 -0.30
CA HIS A 177 10.51 -13.05 0.61
C HIS A 177 9.65 -14.21 0.07
N LEU A 178 10.24 -15.41 0.02
CA LEU A 178 9.62 -16.61 -0.58
C LEU A 178 8.20 -16.90 -0.06
N GLU A 179 7.96 -16.77 1.25
CA GLU A 179 6.64 -17.06 1.81
C GLU A 179 5.59 -16.01 1.39
N ASN A 180 5.97 -14.74 1.23
CA ASN A 180 5.07 -13.73 0.65
C ASN A 180 4.79 -14.01 -0.82
N VAL A 181 5.80 -14.40 -1.60
CA VAL A 181 5.61 -14.78 -3.01
C VAL A 181 4.61 -15.93 -3.11
N LYS A 182 4.76 -16.98 -2.28
CA LYS A 182 3.81 -18.11 -2.24
C LYS A 182 2.40 -17.68 -1.83
N LEU A 183 2.27 -16.82 -0.83
CA LEU A 183 0.95 -16.31 -0.40
C LEU A 183 0.26 -15.55 -1.53
N LEU A 184 0.96 -14.63 -2.19
CA LEU A 184 0.42 -13.83 -3.29
C LEU A 184 0.04 -14.69 -4.50
N ILE A 185 0.85 -15.70 -4.83
CA ILE A 185 0.52 -16.68 -5.87
C ILE A 185 -0.73 -17.49 -5.49
N ALA A 186 -0.81 -17.97 -4.25
CA ALA A 186 -1.92 -18.80 -3.78
C ALA A 186 -3.24 -18.03 -3.72
N ASP A 187 -3.18 -16.73 -3.38
CA ASP A 187 -4.32 -15.83 -3.39
C ASP A 187 -4.84 -15.54 -4.81
N GLY A 188 -3.93 -15.45 -5.79
CA GLY A 188 -4.27 -15.41 -7.21
C GLY A 188 -4.90 -14.11 -7.73
N ARG A 189 -5.08 -13.08 -6.87
CA ARG A 189 -5.58 -11.76 -7.29
C ARG A 189 -4.53 -10.89 -7.99
N GLU A 190 -3.24 -11.18 -7.73
CA GLU A 190 -2.11 -10.47 -8.33
C GLU A 190 -1.80 -10.98 -9.75
N ASP A 191 -1.53 -10.06 -10.67
CA ASP A 191 -0.98 -10.43 -11.98
C ASP A 191 0.52 -10.73 -11.84
N ILE A 192 0.87 -12.02 -11.94
CA ILE A 192 2.25 -12.52 -11.88
C ILE A 192 3.13 -12.00 -13.03
N ASN A 193 2.51 -11.59 -14.14
CA ASN A 193 3.16 -11.09 -15.35
C ASN A 193 3.15 -9.56 -15.44
N HIS A 194 2.66 -8.88 -14.39
CA HIS A 194 2.68 -7.43 -14.32
C HIS A 194 4.11 -6.89 -14.52
N GLN A 195 4.22 -5.83 -15.28
CA GLN A 195 5.48 -5.15 -15.59
C GLN A 195 5.50 -3.80 -14.89
N ASN A 196 6.52 -3.56 -14.07
CA ASN A 196 6.73 -2.27 -13.44
C ASN A 196 7.22 -1.21 -14.45
N ASN A 197 7.56 0.00 -14.00
CA ASN A 197 7.99 1.10 -14.89
C ASN A 197 9.30 0.81 -15.65
N PHE A 198 10.04 -0.24 -15.27
CA PHE A 198 11.25 -0.71 -15.95
C PHE A 198 11.00 -1.92 -16.87
N ASN A 199 9.73 -2.29 -17.03
CA ASN A 199 9.27 -3.53 -17.65
C ASN A 199 9.79 -4.80 -16.95
N TYR A 200 10.20 -4.70 -15.69
CA TYR A 200 10.52 -5.88 -14.90
C TYR A 200 9.26 -6.56 -14.38
N THR A 201 9.21 -7.88 -14.55
CA THR A 201 8.29 -8.77 -13.86
C THR A 201 8.93 -9.29 -12.58
N ALA A 202 8.15 -9.94 -11.71
CA ALA A 202 8.68 -10.58 -10.51
C ALA A 202 9.76 -11.63 -10.86
N LEU A 203 9.58 -12.35 -11.97
CA LEU A 203 10.56 -13.32 -12.46
C LEU A 203 11.86 -12.64 -12.92
N ILE A 204 11.78 -11.49 -13.60
CA ILE A 204 12.97 -10.75 -14.01
C ILE A 204 13.72 -10.24 -12.78
N GLU A 205 13.06 -9.61 -11.79
CA GLU A 205 13.77 -9.09 -10.61
C GLU A 205 14.39 -10.20 -9.75
N ALA A 206 13.69 -11.33 -9.57
CA ALA A 206 14.21 -12.50 -8.85
C ALA A 206 15.51 -13.06 -9.44
N VAL A 207 15.81 -12.80 -10.71
CA VAL A 207 17.04 -13.24 -11.39
C VAL A 207 18.04 -12.08 -11.56
N ALA A 208 17.58 -10.96 -12.12
CA ALA A 208 18.40 -9.83 -12.53
C ALA A 208 18.98 -9.07 -11.32
N LEU A 209 18.24 -9.00 -10.21
CA LEU A 209 18.61 -8.19 -9.04
C LEU A 209 19.03 -9.04 -7.83
N SER A 210 19.03 -10.36 -7.95
CA SER A 210 19.41 -11.27 -6.87
C SER A 210 20.87 -11.75 -6.91
N ASP A 211 21.26 -12.48 -5.86
CA ASP A 211 22.57 -13.11 -5.68
C ASP A 211 22.64 -14.57 -6.19
N GLY A 212 21.53 -15.12 -6.70
CA GLY A 212 21.44 -16.51 -7.15
C GLY A 212 21.33 -17.54 -6.01
N SER A 213 21.08 -17.10 -4.78
CA SER A 213 20.93 -17.95 -3.59
C SER A 213 19.85 -19.02 -3.73
N LYS A 214 19.85 -20.00 -2.81
CA LYS A 214 18.85 -21.07 -2.81
C LYS A 214 17.43 -20.52 -2.67
N THR A 215 17.21 -19.55 -1.77
CA THR A 215 15.92 -18.87 -1.61
C THR A 215 15.45 -18.27 -2.93
N GLN A 216 16.34 -17.63 -3.68
CA GLN A 216 15.98 -17.04 -4.96
C GLN A 216 15.72 -18.07 -6.06
N GLN A 217 16.44 -19.19 -6.05
CA GLN A 217 16.11 -20.33 -6.91
C GLN A 217 14.71 -20.87 -6.61
N ASP A 218 14.32 -20.93 -5.33
CA ASP A 218 12.99 -21.39 -4.91
C ASP A 218 11.88 -20.40 -5.28
N ILE A 219 12.16 -19.09 -5.27
CA ILE A 219 11.26 -18.05 -5.78
C ILE A 219 11.07 -18.18 -7.29
N VAL A 220 12.16 -18.31 -8.04
CA VAL A 220 12.11 -18.53 -9.50
C VAL A 220 11.30 -19.79 -9.83
N GLN A 221 11.51 -20.87 -9.07
CA GLN A 221 10.73 -22.10 -9.21
C GLN A 221 9.24 -21.86 -8.94
N ALA A 222 8.88 -21.20 -7.84
CA ALA A 222 7.49 -20.92 -7.50
C ALA A 222 6.80 -20.09 -8.59
N LEU A 223 7.46 -19.04 -9.10
CA LEU A 223 6.92 -18.19 -10.15
C LEU A 223 6.73 -18.95 -11.48
N VAL A 224 7.73 -19.74 -11.89
CA VAL A 224 7.65 -20.55 -13.11
C VAL A 224 6.57 -21.63 -12.99
N ASP A 225 6.46 -22.30 -11.86
CA ASP A 225 5.42 -23.30 -11.61
C ASP A 225 4.02 -22.70 -11.69
N ALA A 226 3.85 -21.49 -11.13
CA ALA A 226 2.62 -20.69 -11.18
C ALA A 226 2.30 -20.13 -12.58
N GLY A 227 3.18 -20.27 -13.56
CA GLY A 227 2.93 -19.88 -14.95
C GLY A 227 3.39 -18.46 -15.31
N ALA A 228 4.40 -17.93 -14.62
CA ALA A 228 5.08 -16.72 -15.07
C ALA A 228 5.60 -16.88 -16.51
N ASP A 229 5.34 -15.88 -17.36
CA ASP A 229 5.82 -15.84 -18.74
C ASP A 229 7.33 -15.54 -18.76
N THR A 230 8.10 -16.55 -19.16
CA THR A 230 9.57 -16.49 -19.22
C THR A 230 10.11 -15.67 -20.38
N LYS A 231 9.24 -15.25 -21.32
CA LYS A 231 9.60 -14.55 -22.56
C LYS A 231 9.34 -13.04 -22.51
N LEU A 232 8.73 -12.55 -21.43
CA LEU A 232 8.59 -11.11 -21.20
C LEU A 232 9.96 -10.44 -21.09
N LYS A 233 10.05 -9.25 -21.67
CA LYS A 233 11.28 -8.47 -21.81
C LYS A 233 11.18 -7.15 -21.06
N ASP A 234 12.27 -6.78 -20.43
CA ASP A 234 12.44 -5.47 -19.81
C ASP A 234 12.64 -4.34 -20.86
N ASN A 235 12.87 -3.12 -20.37
CA ASN A 235 13.17 -1.96 -21.23
C ASN A 235 14.48 -2.09 -22.02
N ASN A 236 15.37 -2.99 -21.64
CA ASN A 236 16.62 -3.29 -22.36
C ASN A 236 16.48 -4.48 -23.32
N GLY A 237 15.27 -5.03 -23.48
CA GLY A 237 15.01 -6.19 -24.31
C GLY A 237 15.51 -7.52 -23.73
N GLN A 238 15.88 -7.56 -22.45
CA GLN A 238 16.38 -8.73 -21.74
C GLN A 238 15.23 -9.51 -21.07
N THR A 239 15.30 -10.84 -21.16
CA THR A 239 14.45 -11.76 -20.43
C THR A 239 15.12 -12.20 -19.12
N ALA A 240 14.38 -12.84 -18.22
CA ALA A 240 14.97 -13.50 -17.04
C ALA A 240 16.03 -14.55 -17.43
N GLU A 241 15.81 -15.24 -18.55
CA GLU A 241 16.75 -16.22 -19.13
C GLU A 241 18.09 -15.57 -19.52
N ASP A 242 18.06 -14.40 -20.15
CA ASP A 242 19.26 -13.64 -20.53
C ASP A 242 20.08 -13.22 -19.30
N TYR A 243 19.42 -12.74 -18.25
CA TYR A 243 20.09 -12.40 -16.99
C TYR A 243 20.69 -13.63 -16.30
N ALA A 244 19.97 -14.76 -16.27
CA ALA A 244 20.47 -16.00 -15.70
C ALA A 244 21.75 -16.47 -16.42
N ARG A 245 21.79 -16.37 -17.75
CA ARG A 245 23.00 -16.67 -18.55
C ARG A 245 24.14 -15.71 -18.26
N ALA A 246 23.87 -14.40 -18.29
CA ALA A 246 24.88 -13.37 -18.07
C ALA A 246 25.57 -13.48 -16.69
N LYS A 247 24.80 -13.87 -15.66
CA LYS A 247 25.30 -14.07 -14.30
C LYS A 247 25.83 -15.48 -14.01
N GLY A 248 25.62 -16.44 -14.92
CA GLY A 248 26.02 -17.83 -14.72
C GLY A 248 25.16 -18.61 -13.72
N TYR A 249 23.89 -18.23 -13.52
CA TYR A 249 22.95 -18.89 -12.60
C TYR A 249 22.37 -20.17 -13.21
N GLN A 250 23.21 -21.21 -13.29
CA GLN A 250 22.90 -22.48 -13.96
C GLN A 250 21.62 -23.17 -13.43
N ASN A 251 21.36 -23.10 -12.12
CA ASN A 251 20.16 -23.71 -11.55
C ASN A 251 18.89 -22.95 -11.94
N MET A 252 18.91 -21.61 -11.90
CA MET A 252 17.77 -20.79 -12.33
C MET A 252 17.50 -20.96 -13.82
N LEU A 253 18.55 -21.03 -14.63
CA LEU A 253 18.42 -21.28 -16.07
C LEU A 253 17.71 -22.62 -16.34
N LYS A 254 18.09 -23.69 -15.64
CA LYS A 254 17.41 -25.00 -15.73
C LYS A 254 15.95 -24.96 -15.29
N ILE A 255 15.59 -24.07 -14.37
CA ILE A 255 14.20 -23.90 -13.93
C ILE A 255 13.40 -23.20 -15.04
N ILE A 256 13.95 -22.10 -15.58
CA ILE A 256 13.31 -21.28 -16.61
C ILE A 256 13.13 -22.05 -17.93
N GLU A 257 14.12 -22.84 -18.35
CA GLU A 257 14.10 -23.59 -19.63
C GLU A 257 13.20 -24.84 -19.61
N LYS A 258 12.64 -25.24 -18.45
CA LYS A 258 11.78 -26.42 -18.34
C LYS A 258 10.33 -26.21 -18.80
N LYS A 259 9.92 -24.97 -19.08
CA LYS A 259 8.60 -24.61 -19.62
C LYS A 259 8.74 -23.96 -20.99
#